data_AF-I3IRI3-F1
#
_entry.id   AF-I3IRI3-F1
#
_cell.length_a   1.000
_cell.length_b   1.000
_cell.length_c   1.000
_cell.angle_alpha   90.00
_cell.angle_beta   90.00
_cell.angle_gamma   90.00
#
_symmetry.space_group_name_H-M   'P 1'
#
loop_
_entity.id
_entity.type
_entity.pdbx_description
1 polymer ?
#
loop_
_entity_poly.entity_id
_entity_poly.type
_entity_poly.pdbx_seq_one_letter_code
_entity_poly.pdbx_strand_id
1 'polypeptide(L)'
;MKIISCFRSEELEAISKILADTNTGLTGAEIYHTLTKCQIQDVDPINTKWKRLYNAFIEEQNKKQYGNHVVAFIHKAMNPVQYVHSPTYFEAKRQELNKVLAFSGLQLEKMEN
;
A
#
# COMPACT_ATOMS: atom_id res chain seq x y z
N MET A 1 7.29 18.27 -5.41
CA MET A 1 6.63 17.14 -4.71
C MET A 1 7.19 17.09 -3.30
N LYS A 2 6.35 16.99 -2.27
CA LYS A 2 6.82 16.85 -0.87
C LYS A 2 7.53 15.50 -0.73
N ILE A 3 8.76 15.48 -0.23
CA ILE A 3 9.47 14.24 0.10
C ILE A 3 8.81 13.65 1.35
N ILE A 4 8.46 12.37 1.29
CA ILE A 4 7.94 11.60 2.39
C ILE A 4 9.09 10.80 2.97
N SER A 5 9.30 10.90 4.29
CA SER A 5 10.29 10.07 5.00
C SER A 5 10.01 8.58 4.78
N CYS A 6 11.05 7.76 4.82
CA CYS A 6 10.87 6.32 4.80
C CYS A 6 9.97 5.85 5.96
N PHE A 7 9.06 4.94 5.66
CA PHE A 7 8.33 4.19 6.68
C PHE A 7 9.28 3.24 7.39
N ARG A 8 9.06 3.03 8.69
CA ARG A 8 9.78 2.00 9.46
C ARG A 8 9.35 0.61 9.01
N SER A 9 10.17 -0.39 9.34
CA SER A 9 9.93 -1.79 8.98
C SER A 9 8.54 -2.28 9.44
N GLU A 10 8.16 -1.95 10.67
CA GLU A 10 6.89 -2.34 11.27
C GLU A 10 5.69 -1.67 10.57
N GLU A 11 5.86 -0.43 10.11
CA GLU A 11 4.84 0.29 9.32
C GLU A 11 4.67 -0.36 7.95
N LEU A 12 5.77 -0.70 7.26
CA LEU A 12 5.72 -1.40 5.98
C LEU A 12 5.07 -2.78 6.11
N GLU A 13 5.40 -3.52 7.16
CA GLU A 13 4.80 -4.83 7.42
C GLU A 13 3.28 -4.71 7.66
N ALA A 14 2.87 -3.77 8.52
CA ALA A 14 1.45 -3.53 8.81
C ALA A 14 0.68 -3.09 7.56
N ILE A 15 1.21 -2.13 6.79
CA ILE A 15 0.64 -1.69 5.51
C ILE A 15 0.50 -2.89 4.56
N SER A 16 1.56 -3.69 4.43
CA SER A 16 1.56 -4.85 3.53
C SER A 16 0.53 -5.89 3.92
N LYS A 17 0.36 -6.17 5.21
CA LYS A 17 -0.66 -7.10 5.73
C LYS A 17 -2.08 -6.60 5.44
N ILE A 18 -2.36 -5.32 5.64
CA ILE A 18 -3.68 -4.72 5.36
C ILE A 18 -3.99 -4.77 3.85
N LEU A 19 -3.02 -4.41 3.00
CA LEU A 19 -3.21 -4.38 1.55
C LEU A 19 -3.31 -5.78 0.95
N ALA A 20 -2.63 -6.77 1.53
CA ALA A 20 -2.56 -8.13 1.03
C ALA A 20 -3.38 -9.14 1.84
N ASP A 21 -4.34 -8.66 2.65
CA ASP A 21 -5.27 -9.51 3.40
C ASP A 21 -5.89 -10.62 2.51
N THR A 22 -6.20 -11.76 3.13
CA THR A 22 -6.69 -12.95 2.41
C THR A 22 -8.07 -12.74 1.83
N ASN A 23 -8.98 -12.17 2.62
CA ASN A 23 -10.38 -12.05 2.25
C ASN A 23 -10.65 -10.77 1.48
N THR A 24 -9.83 -9.77 1.72
CA THR A 24 -10.17 -8.41 1.38
C THR A 24 -9.01 -7.62 0.75
N GLY A 25 -7.80 -8.18 0.77
CA GLY A 25 -6.63 -7.61 0.13
C GLY A 25 -6.61 -7.79 -1.39
N LEU A 26 -5.63 -7.12 -2.00
CA LEU A 26 -5.30 -7.28 -3.41
C LEU A 26 -4.99 -8.74 -3.73
N THR A 27 -5.40 -9.19 -4.90
CA THR A 27 -4.98 -10.46 -5.50
C THR A 27 -3.51 -10.39 -5.93
N GLY A 28 -2.90 -11.56 -6.19
CA GLY A 28 -1.52 -11.61 -6.67
C GLY A 28 -1.29 -10.87 -8.00
N ALA A 29 -2.31 -10.85 -8.88
CA ALA A 29 -2.28 -10.13 -10.15
C ALA A 29 -2.40 -8.60 -9.94
N GLU A 30 -3.29 -8.16 -9.04
CA GLU A 30 -3.42 -6.74 -8.71
C GLU A 30 -2.17 -6.18 -8.03
N ILE A 31 -1.52 -6.97 -7.17
CA ILE A 31 -0.22 -6.61 -6.59
C ILE A 31 0.81 -6.37 -7.71
N TYR A 32 0.96 -7.33 -8.62
CA TYR A 32 1.90 -7.21 -9.75
C TYR A 32 1.66 -5.94 -10.57
N HIS A 33 0.40 -5.72 -10.96
CA HIS A 33 0.00 -4.58 -11.79
C HIS A 33 0.21 -3.25 -11.07
N THR A 34 -0.09 -3.20 -9.78
CA THR A 34 0.05 -1.98 -8.98
C THR A 34 1.52 -1.64 -8.72
N LEU A 35 2.37 -2.64 -8.40
CA LEU A 35 3.82 -2.46 -8.27
C LEU A 35 4.40 -1.90 -9.58
N THR A 36 4.03 -2.49 -10.71
CA THR A 36 4.48 -2.05 -12.03
C THR A 36 4.07 -0.60 -12.33
N LYS A 37 2.81 -0.23 -12.05
CA LYS A 37 2.33 1.15 -12.23
C LYS A 37 3.03 2.17 -11.33
N CYS A 38 3.48 1.73 -10.15
CA CYS A 38 4.23 2.55 -9.21
C CYS A 38 5.75 2.51 -9.45
N GLN A 39 6.20 1.80 -10.49
CA GLN A 39 7.63 1.60 -10.81
C GLN A 39 8.41 0.96 -9.65
N ILE A 40 7.74 0.13 -8.85
CA ILE A 40 8.34 -0.64 -7.77
C ILE A 40 8.65 -2.03 -8.30
N GLN A 41 9.89 -2.48 -8.12
CA GLN A 41 10.29 -3.82 -8.54
C GLN A 41 9.65 -4.90 -7.64
N ASP A 42 9.06 -5.90 -8.26
CA ASP A 42 8.57 -7.09 -7.57
C ASP A 42 9.69 -8.10 -7.39
N VAL A 43 10.39 -8.00 -6.25
CA VAL A 43 11.61 -8.76 -5.98
C VAL A 43 11.37 -10.16 -5.41
N ASP A 44 10.14 -10.46 -4.99
CA ASP A 44 9.81 -11.74 -4.35
C ASP A 44 8.40 -12.26 -4.76
N PRO A 45 8.18 -12.52 -6.06
CA PRO A 45 6.85 -12.77 -6.61
C PRO A 45 6.20 -14.09 -6.17
N ILE A 46 6.98 -15.04 -5.64
CA ILE A 46 6.53 -16.40 -5.29
C ILE A 46 6.11 -16.48 -3.81
N ASN A 47 6.40 -15.45 -3.00
CA ASN A 47 6.08 -15.45 -1.58
C ASN A 47 4.59 -15.19 -1.31
N THR A 48 4.20 -15.28 -0.03
CA THR A 48 2.89 -14.81 0.42
C THR A 48 2.70 -13.34 0.03
N LYS A 49 1.46 -12.98 -0.34
CA LYS A 49 1.12 -11.65 -0.86
C LYS A 49 1.66 -10.49 0.00
N TRP A 50 1.57 -10.60 1.33
CA TRP A 50 2.04 -9.54 2.23
C TRP A 50 3.57 -9.47 2.30
N LYS A 51 4.28 -10.61 2.31
CA LYS A 51 5.76 -10.64 2.29
C LYS A 51 6.29 -10.08 0.98
N ARG A 52 5.63 -10.41 -0.14
CA ARG A 52 5.92 -9.86 -1.47
C ARG A 52 5.85 -8.33 -1.49
N LEU A 53 4.77 -7.74 -0.94
CA LEU A 53 4.65 -6.29 -0.83
C LEU A 53 5.71 -5.68 0.10
N TYR A 54 5.91 -6.28 1.28
CA TYR A 54 6.88 -5.80 2.24
C TYR A 54 8.30 -5.77 1.64
N ASN A 55 8.71 -6.86 0.97
CA ASN A 55 10.02 -6.97 0.33
C ASN A 55 10.18 -5.98 -0.83
N ALA A 56 9.13 -5.76 -1.63
CA ALA A 56 9.14 -4.76 -2.69
C ALA A 56 9.27 -3.33 -2.12
N PHE A 57 8.56 -3.01 -1.04
CA PHE A 57 8.62 -1.68 -0.42
C PHE A 57 9.95 -1.40 0.26
N ILE A 58 10.49 -2.36 1.03
CA ILE A 58 11.76 -2.15 1.73
C ILE A 58 12.90 -1.98 0.72
N GLU A 59 12.91 -2.76 -0.37
CA GLU A 59 13.93 -2.63 -1.42
C GLU A 59 13.86 -1.26 -2.10
N GLU A 60 12.65 -0.80 -2.45
CA GLU A 60 12.49 0.52 -3.08
C GLU A 60 12.89 1.66 -2.15
N GLN A 61 12.53 1.60 -0.87
CA GLN A 61 12.97 2.59 0.12
C GLN A 61 14.49 2.56 0.32
N ASN A 62 15.12 1.39 0.38
CA ASN A 62 16.56 1.26 0.51
C ASN A 62 17.29 1.86 -0.70
N LYS A 63 16.73 1.70 -1.89
CA LYS A 63 17.29 2.25 -3.13
C LYS A 63 17.10 3.77 -3.26
N LYS A 64 15.94 4.28 -2.88
CA LYS A 64 15.53 5.69 -3.14
C LYS A 64 15.71 6.62 -1.94
N GLN A 65 15.74 6.07 -0.73
CA GLN A 65 15.83 6.81 0.53
C GLN A 65 14.65 7.77 0.77
N TYR A 66 13.45 7.40 0.31
CA TYR A 66 12.19 8.10 0.61
C TYR A 66 10.96 7.17 0.46
N GLY A 67 9.86 7.49 1.15
CA GLY A 67 8.62 6.71 1.20
C GLY A 67 7.59 7.01 0.10
N ASN A 68 7.86 7.95 -0.81
CA ASN A 68 6.91 8.40 -1.83
C ASN A 68 6.35 7.27 -2.72
N HIS A 69 7.15 6.24 -3.06
CA HIS A 69 6.65 5.12 -3.87
C HIS A 69 5.65 4.25 -3.10
N VAL A 70 5.87 4.06 -1.79
CA VAL A 70 4.92 3.35 -0.92
C VAL A 70 3.61 4.13 -0.84
N VAL A 71 3.67 5.46 -0.66
CA VAL A 71 2.47 6.33 -0.69
C VAL A 71 1.76 6.23 -2.05
N ALA A 72 2.49 6.27 -3.16
CA ALA A 72 1.91 6.13 -4.49
C ALA A 72 1.23 4.77 -4.68
N PHE A 73 1.83 3.69 -4.17
CA PHE A 73 1.22 2.37 -4.17
C PHE A 73 -0.09 2.36 -3.38
N ILE A 74 -0.08 2.89 -2.17
CA ILE A 74 -1.27 2.94 -1.30
C ILE A 74 -2.39 3.72 -2.01
N HIS A 75 -2.12 4.89 -2.58
CA HIS A 75 -3.14 5.63 -3.33
C HIS A 75 -3.67 4.87 -4.55
N LYS A 76 -2.80 4.13 -5.24
CA LYS A 76 -3.22 3.34 -6.39
C LYS A 76 -4.08 2.15 -5.99
N ALA A 77 -3.71 1.46 -4.91
CA ALA A 77 -4.46 0.35 -4.34
C ALA A 77 -5.80 0.81 -3.73
N MET A 78 -5.84 2.02 -3.18
CA MET A 78 -7.03 2.65 -2.60
C MET A 78 -7.74 3.57 -3.60
N ASN A 79 -7.70 3.25 -4.90
CA ASN A 79 -8.45 4.03 -5.88
C ASN A 79 -9.95 3.77 -5.69
N PRO A 80 -10.77 4.79 -5.35
CA PRO A 80 -12.18 4.61 -5.04
C PRO A 80 -13.00 3.98 -6.17
N VAL A 81 -12.60 4.19 -7.44
CA VAL A 81 -13.25 3.59 -8.61
C VAL A 81 -13.22 2.06 -8.56
N GLN A 82 -12.22 1.47 -7.91
CA GLN A 82 -12.13 0.01 -7.73
C GLN A 82 -13.10 -0.54 -6.67
N TYR A 83 -13.73 0.35 -5.89
CA TYR A 83 -14.60 0.01 -4.76
C TYR A 83 -16.03 0.53 -4.92
N VAL A 84 -16.44 0.92 -6.13
CA VAL A 84 -17.79 1.46 -6.42
C VAL A 84 -18.90 0.50 -5.96
N HIS A 85 -18.65 -0.81 -6.04
CA HIS A 85 -19.60 -1.85 -5.62
C HIS A 85 -19.37 -2.33 -4.17
N SER A 86 -18.39 -1.76 -3.46
CA SER A 86 -17.99 -2.18 -2.12
C SER A 86 -17.53 -1.00 -1.23
N PRO A 87 -18.35 0.07 -1.07
CA PRO A 87 -17.94 1.28 -0.35
C PRO A 87 -17.66 1.06 1.14
N THR A 88 -18.43 0.18 1.81
CA THR A 88 -18.17 -0.21 3.20
C THR A 88 -16.80 -0.87 3.34
N TYR A 89 -16.41 -1.67 2.35
CA TYR A 89 -15.13 -2.35 2.33
C TYR A 89 -13.96 -1.37 2.18
N PHE A 90 -14.11 -0.42 1.26
CA PHE A 90 -13.16 0.69 1.10
C PHE A 90 -12.95 1.45 2.40
N GLU A 91 -14.04 1.86 3.07
CA GLU A 91 -13.93 2.66 4.28
C GLU A 91 -13.26 1.90 5.43
N ALA A 92 -13.56 0.61 5.60
CA ALA A 92 -12.89 -0.22 6.59
C ALA A 92 -11.38 -0.32 6.34
N LYS A 93 -10.96 -0.65 5.11
CA LYS A 93 -9.53 -0.73 4.75
C LYS A 93 -8.84 0.64 4.89
N ARG A 94 -9.51 1.72 4.50
CA ARG A 94 -9.00 3.09 4.64
C ARG A 94 -8.74 3.45 6.11
N GLN A 95 -9.67 3.11 7.00
CA GLN A 95 -9.50 3.33 8.43
C GLN A 95 -8.33 2.51 9.01
N GLU A 96 -8.17 1.26 8.60
CA GLU A 96 -7.04 0.43 9.02
C GLU A 96 -5.70 1.01 8.55
N LEU A 97 -5.60 1.41 7.28
CA LEU A 97 -4.41 2.06 6.74
C LEU A 97 -4.10 3.36 7.48
N ASN A 98 -5.11 4.18 7.76
CA ASN A 98 -4.94 5.45 8.46
C ASN A 98 -4.40 5.29 9.89
N LYS A 99 -4.73 4.18 10.59
CA LYS A 99 -4.14 3.89 11.91
C LYS A 99 -2.62 3.74 11.83
N VAL A 100 -2.10 3.16 10.74
CA VAL A 100 -0.66 2.98 10.52
C VAL A 100 -0.03 4.26 9.97
N LEU A 101 -0.65 4.87 8.96
CA LEU A 101 -0.13 6.09 8.31
C LEU A 101 -0.02 7.28 9.27
N ALA A 102 -0.85 7.33 10.32
CA ALA A 102 -0.78 8.36 11.35
C ALA A 102 0.59 8.42 12.06
N PHE A 103 1.31 7.30 12.20
CA PHE A 103 2.67 7.28 12.77
C PHE A 103 3.69 8.03 11.90
N SER A 104 3.40 8.20 10.61
CA SER A 104 4.17 8.96 9.64
C SER A 104 3.56 10.34 9.34
N GLY A 105 2.53 10.77 10.09
CA GLY A 105 1.82 12.04 9.87
C GLY A 105 1.05 12.09 8.54
N LEU A 106 0.59 10.94 8.05
CA LEU A 106 -0.13 10.79 6.78
C LEU A 106 -1.54 10.27 7.01
N GLN A 107 -2.43 10.57 6.07
CA GLN A 107 -3.80 10.08 6.09
C GLN A 107 -4.35 10.02 4.66
N LEU A 108 -5.15 8.99 4.37
CA LEU A 108 -6.00 8.91 3.19
C LEU A 108 -7.30 9.68 3.42
N GLU A 109 -7.63 10.56 2.48
CA GLU A 109 -8.85 11.35 2.48
C GLU A 109 -10.10 10.49 2.26
N LYS A 110 -11.26 11.00 2.69
CA LYS A 110 -12.55 10.33 2.44
C LYS A 110 -12.92 10.49 0.96
N MET A 111 -13.73 9.58 0.43
CA MET A 111 -14.46 9.90 -0.79
C MET A 111 -15.47 10.98 -0.44
N GLU A 112 -15.34 12.16 -1.06
CA GLU A 112 -16.45 13.10 -1.12
C GLU A 112 -17.40 12.62 -2.23
N ASN A 113 -18.68 12.44 -1.88
CA ASN A 113 -19.75 12.07 -2.80
C ASN A 113 -20.19 13.29 -3.63
#